data_AF-A0A0R1VDF1-F1
#
_entry.id   AF-A0A0R1VDF1-F1
#
_cell.length_a   1.000
_cell.length_b   1.000
_cell.length_c   1.000
_cell.angle_alpha   90.00
_cell.angle_beta   90.00
_cell.angle_gamma   90.00
#
_symmetry.space_group_name_H-M   'P 1'
#
loop_
_entity.id
_entity.type
_entity.pdbx_description
1 polymer ?
#
loop_
_entity_poly.entity_id
_entity_poly.type
_entity_poly.pdbx_seq_one_letter_code
_entity_poly.pdbx_strand_id
1 'polypeptide(L)'
;MAALTTVAVMAGLSYATVSANADDTNGTTVQLGQTTSNSATTDSSQATSATTSSSTADSSSENRTQGSSSSTSNNIDSSSSSTTTSTDTVSATGWRNENGTWKYYENGSTKINQEDYVYLPSITGTSTNAYNWYLMGSDGSALSGVQQWAGTYYYFDPVTYLRVDNNYVKSQWGDWYLFGNDGKILTKVQQWAGTYYYFDPVTYLRVDNNYVQSQWGDWYMFGSDGRIVTGLKAWYGSYYYFDPVTYLKVTNKTFTADGLTMTADSEGRITINADLNSNSINKYILDNNLSPAQIVFDYVIPTDLTGSYSGTSDGKPNMVIVHETANPSSNIWSEINYMKNNYDSAFVHAFVNGDNIVVISSTDREAWGAAYPANGRAIQFEQVEVHSAYDFAKELLNAAYFTATEMKLYGMTPSLASSDGSGTLWSHADVSNYLGGTDHTDPISYWSSAARNYFGTTYTMSDFYQLVLEQFSKL
;
A
#
# COMPACT_ATOMS: atom_id res chain seq x y z
N MET A 1 -3.68 -55.42 11.08
CA MET A 1 -2.23 -55.26 10.82
C MET A 1 -2.04 -53.90 10.17
N ALA A 2 -1.26 -53.05 10.81
CA ALA A 2 -0.99 -51.68 10.42
C ALA A 2 -0.16 -51.62 9.12
N ALA A 3 -0.47 -50.67 8.25
CA ALA A 3 0.44 -50.21 7.21
C ALA A 3 0.92 -48.82 7.63
N LEU A 4 2.15 -48.76 8.15
CA LEU A 4 2.92 -47.53 8.29
C LEU A 4 3.33 -47.06 6.89
N THR A 5 2.96 -45.84 6.53
CA THR A 5 3.57 -45.15 5.39
C THR A 5 4.36 -43.97 5.93
N THR A 6 5.68 -44.17 5.96
CA THR A 6 6.69 -43.18 6.33
C THR A 6 6.73 -42.07 5.28
N VAL A 7 6.44 -40.83 5.68
CA VAL A 7 6.74 -39.65 4.86
C VAL A 7 8.09 -39.11 5.31
N ALA A 8 9.07 -39.14 4.41
CA ALA A 8 10.38 -38.57 4.59
C ALA A 8 10.30 -37.04 4.52
N VAL A 9 10.69 -36.37 5.60
CA VAL A 9 10.93 -34.92 5.62
C VAL A 9 12.27 -34.67 4.96
N MET A 10 12.26 -34.10 3.75
CA MET A 10 13.46 -33.50 3.17
C MET A 10 13.65 -32.12 3.80
N ALA A 11 14.65 -32.02 4.68
CA ALA A 11 15.24 -30.75 5.08
C ALA A 11 16.05 -30.20 3.90
N GLY A 12 15.74 -28.98 3.47
CA GLY A 12 16.38 -28.34 2.32
C GLY A 12 16.44 -26.83 2.43
N LEU A 13 17.63 -26.36 2.76
CA LEU A 13 18.31 -25.15 2.26
C LEU A 13 17.77 -23.78 2.70
N SER A 14 18.56 -23.18 3.60
CA SER A 14 18.67 -21.76 3.85
C SER A 14 19.11 -21.01 2.59
N TYR A 15 18.35 -19.99 2.19
CA TYR A 15 18.78 -18.99 1.23
C TYR A 15 19.27 -17.76 1.98
N ALA A 16 20.55 -17.45 1.81
CA ALA A 16 21.14 -16.17 2.18
C ALA A 16 20.66 -15.10 1.20
N THR A 17 20.01 -14.06 1.68
CA THR A 17 19.80 -12.84 0.89
C THR A 17 21.09 -12.03 0.88
N VAL A 18 21.73 -11.95 -0.27
CA VAL A 18 22.78 -10.97 -0.55
C VAL A 18 22.08 -9.64 -0.84
N SER A 19 22.15 -8.68 0.09
CA SER A 19 21.88 -7.28 -0.23
C SER A 19 23.13 -6.71 -0.90
N ALA A 20 23.02 -6.37 -2.18
CA ALA A 20 24.04 -5.58 -2.86
C ALA A 20 23.94 -4.13 -2.37
N ASN A 21 25.07 -3.61 -1.90
CA ASN A 21 25.29 -2.23 -1.49
C ASN A 21 25.10 -1.25 -2.65
N ALA A 22 24.53 -0.09 -2.34
CA ALA A 22 24.99 1.18 -2.89
C ALA A 22 24.93 2.21 -1.75
N ASP A 23 26.08 2.36 -1.11
CA ASP A 23 26.46 3.51 -0.28
C ASP A 23 27.15 4.52 -1.21
N ASP A 24 26.78 5.79 -1.10
CA ASP A 24 27.79 6.85 -1.18
C ASP A 24 27.37 8.04 -0.32
N THR A 25 27.97 8.09 0.85
CA THR A 25 28.12 9.26 1.71
C THR A 25 28.90 10.37 1.01
N ASN A 26 28.43 11.62 1.08
CA ASN A 26 29.33 12.70 1.51
C ASN A 26 28.55 13.91 2.05
N GLY A 27 28.86 14.28 3.29
CA GLY A 27 28.38 15.52 3.90
C GLY A 27 29.15 16.73 3.39
N THR A 28 28.50 17.89 3.39
CA THR A 28 29.16 19.18 3.70
C THR A 28 28.10 20.17 4.19
N THR A 29 28.33 20.65 5.39
CA THR A 29 27.71 21.77 6.10
C THR A 29 27.81 23.07 5.28
N VAL A 30 26.72 23.83 5.11
CA VAL A 30 26.78 25.31 5.12
C VAL A 30 25.49 25.88 5.72
N GLN A 31 25.70 26.76 6.70
CA GLN A 31 24.72 27.53 7.46
C GLN A 31 24.53 28.92 6.83
N LEU A 32 23.33 29.48 7.04
CA LEU A 32 22.96 30.91 7.10
C LEU A 32 22.99 31.79 5.83
N GLY A 33 21.80 32.31 5.52
CA GLY A 33 21.57 33.48 4.67
C GLY A 33 20.20 34.08 4.93
N GLN A 34 20.03 34.71 6.08
CA GLN A 34 18.88 35.51 6.46
C GLN A 34 18.80 36.76 5.57
N THR A 35 17.65 37.04 4.95
CA THR A 35 17.34 38.39 4.46
C THR A 35 15.90 38.74 4.78
N THR A 36 15.77 39.73 5.65
CA THR A 36 14.55 40.46 5.98
C THR A 36 14.15 41.37 4.83
N SER A 37 12.85 41.49 4.57
CA SER A 37 12.24 42.75 4.12
C SER A 37 10.75 42.76 4.49
N ASN A 38 10.42 43.76 5.31
CA ASN A 38 9.10 44.13 5.79
C ASN A 38 8.32 44.96 4.76
N SER A 39 7.02 45.06 5.03
CA SER A 39 6.05 46.09 4.65
C SER A 39 5.33 45.91 3.30
N ALA A 40 4.02 46.12 3.18
CA ALA A 40 2.93 46.36 4.13
C ALA A 40 1.60 46.22 3.34
N THR A 41 0.52 45.86 4.05
CA THR A 41 -0.90 46.31 3.92
C THR A 41 -1.36 46.87 2.56
N THR A 42 -2.51 46.53 1.97
CA THR A 42 -3.86 46.38 2.52
C THR A 42 -4.77 45.97 1.35
N ASP A 43 -5.85 45.26 1.65
CA ASP A 43 -7.24 45.58 1.26
C ASP A 43 -8.06 44.39 0.75
N SER A 44 -9.27 44.44 1.27
CA SER A 44 -10.41 43.55 1.25
C SER A 44 -11.10 43.42 -0.10
N SER A 45 -11.71 42.25 -0.35
CA SER A 45 -13.14 42.15 -0.74
C SER A 45 -13.58 40.71 -1.00
N GLN A 46 -14.77 40.42 -0.47
CA GLN A 46 -15.62 39.26 -0.73
C GLN A 46 -16.19 39.26 -2.16
N ALA A 47 -16.52 38.07 -2.67
CA ALA A 47 -17.79 37.68 -3.36
C ALA A 47 -17.52 36.51 -4.33
N THR A 48 -17.90 35.27 -4.01
CA THR A 48 -19.16 34.59 -4.44
C THR A 48 -19.40 34.41 -5.95
N SER A 49 -19.30 33.14 -6.39
CA SER A 49 -20.36 32.33 -7.06
C SER A 49 -20.52 32.28 -8.59
N ALA A 50 -20.97 31.08 -9.02
CA ALA A 50 -21.50 30.59 -10.32
C ALA A 50 -20.44 30.08 -11.32
N THR A 51 -20.36 28.79 -11.70
CA THR A 51 -21.34 27.84 -12.28
C THR A 51 -22.04 28.38 -13.52
N THR A 52 -21.74 27.85 -14.73
CA THR A 52 -22.61 26.95 -15.53
C THR A 52 -22.06 26.76 -16.97
N SER A 53 -21.80 25.50 -17.30
CA SER A 53 -21.97 24.68 -18.52
C SER A 53 -22.15 25.20 -19.96
N SER A 54 -21.69 24.31 -20.86
CA SER A 54 -22.16 23.98 -22.24
C SER A 54 -21.60 24.84 -23.39
N SER A 55 -21.28 24.37 -24.60
CA SER A 55 -21.69 23.21 -25.42
C SER A 55 -20.70 23.06 -26.61
N THR A 56 -20.13 21.88 -26.87
CA THR A 56 -20.35 20.97 -28.03
C THR A 56 -20.41 21.51 -29.47
N ALA A 57 -19.81 20.68 -30.34
CA ALA A 57 -20.07 20.40 -31.76
C ALA A 57 -19.41 21.31 -32.80
N ASP A 58 -19.01 20.84 -33.99
CA ASP A 58 -18.77 19.53 -34.62
C ASP A 58 -18.39 19.82 -36.08
N SER A 59 -17.75 18.85 -36.74
CA SER A 59 -17.87 18.53 -38.16
C SER A 59 -17.16 19.35 -39.25
N SER A 60 -16.08 18.73 -39.75
CA SER A 60 -15.91 18.19 -41.12
C SER A 60 -16.12 19.09 -42.34
N SER A 61 -15.14 19.07 -43.26
CA SER A 61 -15.31 18.46 -44.60
C SER A 61 -14.03 18.51 -45.41
N GLU A 62 -13.66 17.36 -45.97
CA GLU A 62 -12.71 17.18 -47.07
C GLU A 62 -13.24 17.78 -48.38
N ASN A 63 -12.36 18.22 -49.29
CA ASN A 63 -12.33 17.67 -50.67
C ASN A 63 -11.03 18.03 -51.44
N ARG A 64 -10.58 17.05 -52.24
CA ARG A 64 -9.56 17.09 -53.32
C ARG A 64 -9.94 18.11 -54.41
N THR A 65 -9.07 18.64 -55.28
CA THR A 65 -8.35 17.91 -56.37
C THR A 65 -7.45 18.88 -57.18
N GLN A 66 -6.17 18.50 -57.36
CA GLN A 66 -5.30 18.48 -58.55
C GLN A 66 -5.31 19.55 -59.69
N GLY A 67 -4.09 19.96 -60.10
CA GLY A 67 -3.70 20.56 -61.41
C GLY A 67 -2.45 21.46 -61.29
N SER A 68 -1.21 21.05 -61.63
CA SER A 68 -0.52 21.17 -62.96
C SER A 68 -0.75 22.54 -63.63
N SER A 69 0.22 23.37 -64.07
CA SER A 69 1.59 23.17 -64.59
C SER A 69 2.33 24.51 -64.77
N SER A 70 3.67 24.46 -64.82
CA SER A 70 4.60 25.35 -65.58
C SER A 70 4.80 26.79 -65.08
N SER A 71 5.93 27.48 -65.22
CA SER A 71 7.35 27.19 -65.50
C SER A 71 8.01 28.57 -65.61
N THR A 72 9.16 28.83 -64.98
CA THR A 72 10.12 29.80 -65.52
C THR A 72 11.53 29.44 -65.07
N SER A 73 12.37 29.22 -66.08
CA SER A 73 13.78 28.88 -66.02
C SER A 73 14.66 30.03 -65.50
N ASN A 74 15.82 29.69 -64.95
CA ASN A 74 17.08 30.35 -65.28
C ASN A 74 18.26 29.38 -65.06
N ASN A 75 19.06 29.21 -66.12
CA ASN A 75 20.25 28.37 -66.24
C ASN A 75 21.51 29.25 -66.14
N ILE A 76 22.52 28.83 -65.37
CA ILE A 76 23.98 29.05 -65.56
C ILE A 76 24.65 27.87 -64.80
N ASP A 77 25.00 26.75 -65.44
CA ASP A 77 26.21 26.39 -66.22
C ASP A 77 27.52 26.14 -65.43
N SER A 78 28.19 25.06 -65.85
CA SER A 78 29.56 24.55 -65.58
C SER A 78 29.77 23.73 -64.30
N SER A 79 30.31 22.50 -64.33
CA SER A 79 30.83 21.65 -65.41
C SER A 79 30.95 20.17 -64.95
N SER A 80 30.75 19.28 -65.94
CA SER A 80 31.16 17.87 -66.09
C SER A 80 31.79 17.09 -64.91
N SER A 81 31.24 15.91 -64.62
CA SER A 81 31.87 14.67 -65.10
C SER A 81 30.88 13.51 -65.06
N SER A 82 30.70 12.89 -66.22
CA SER A 82 29.98 11.64 -66.42
C SER A 82 30.75 10.47 -65.81
N THR A 83 30.12 9.74 -64.91
CA THR A 83 30.45 8.34 -64.68
C THR A 83 29.16 7.54 -64.65
N THR A 84 28.95 6.80 -65.75
CA THR A 84 28.08 5.63 -65.80
C THR A 84 28.51 4.68 -64.69
N THR A 85 27.64 4.41 -63.73
CA THR A 85 27.76 3.23 -62.88
C THR A 85 26.38 2.64 -62.68
N SER A 86 26.08 1.70 -63.57
CA SER A 86 25.65 0.35 -63.25
C SER A 86 24.73 0.20 -62.03
N THR A 87 23.50 -0.20 -62.34
CA THR A 87 22.65 -1.02 -61.48
C THR A 87 23.42 -2.24 -60.96
N ASP A 88 24.09 -2.10 -59.82
CA ASP A 88 24.45 -3.23 -58.97
C ASP A 88 23.28 -3.47 -58.02
N THR A 89 22.32 -4.28 -58.47
CA THR A 89 21.41 -4.99 -57.56
C THR A 89 22.25 -5.98 -56.76
N VAL A 90 22.95 -5.51 -55.73
CA VAL A 90 23.48 -6.38 -54.70
C VAL A 90 22.29 -6.88 -53.90
N SER A 91 21.97 -8.14 -54.10
CA SER A 91 21.10 -8.99 -53.28
C SER A 91 21.63 -9.08 -51.84
N ALA A 92 21.67 -7.96 -51.11
CA ALA A 92 22.24 -7.88 -49.77
C ALA A 92 21.25 -8.40 -48.71
N THR A 93 21.53 -9.58 -48.17
CA THR A 93 20.82 -10.20 -47.06
C THR A 93 21.15 -9.50 -45.73
N GLY A 94 20.15 -9.21 -44.89
CA GLY A 94 20.35 -8.63 -43.56
C GLY A 94 19.23 -7.70 -43.09
N TRP A 95 19.39 -7.21 -41.85
CA TRP A 95 18.49 -6.24 -41.22
C TRP A 95 18.68 -4.83 -41.80
N ARG A 96 17.57 -4.11 -41.99
CA ARG A 96 17.54 -2.70 -42.37
C ARG A 96 16.53 -1.96 -41.51
N ASN A 97 16.90 -0.80 -40.99
CA ASN A 97 15.99 0.07 -40.25
C ASN A 97 15.34 1.05 -41.24
N GLU A 98 14.02 0.98 -41.34
CA GLU A 98 13.21 1.82 -42.21
C GLU A 98 12.18 2.54 -41.33
N ASN A 99 12.36 3.86 -41.17
CA ASN A 99 11.48 4.71 -40.37
C ASN A 99 11.23 4.21 -38.93
N GLY A 100 12.26 3.63 -38.28
CA GLY A 100 12.15 3.11 -36.91
C GLY A 100 11.72 1.65 -36.82
N THR A 101 11.39 1.01 -37.94
CA THR A 101 11.01 -0.40 -37.99
C THR A 101 12.12 -1.24 -38.62
N TRP A 102 12.46 -2.36 -38.00
CA TRP A 102 13.48 -3.28 -38.53
C TRP A 102 12.86 -4.30 -39.48
N LYS A 103 13.41 -4.40 -40.70
CA LYS A 103 13.01 -5.38 -41.71
C LYS A 103 14.18 -6.28 -42.09
N TYR A 104 13.89 -7.57 -42.32
CA TYR A 104 14.92 -8.53 -42.75
C TYR A 104 14.76 -8.88 -44.23
N TYR A 105 15.83 -8.67 -45.00
CA TYR A 105 15.90 -8.98 -46.42
C TYR A 105 16.77 -10.23 -46.65
N GLU A 106 16.35 -11.11 -47.56
CA GLU A 106 17.11 -12.24 -48.04
C GLU A 106 17.15 -12.20 -49.58
N ASN A 107 18.34 -12.11 -50.16
CA ASN A 107 18.54 -11.92 -51.60
C ASN A 107 17.73 -10.75 -52.21
N GLY A 108 17.55 -9.66 -51.45
CA GLY A 108 16.82 -8.47 -51.89
C GLY A 108 15.29 -8.58 -51.82
N SER A 109 14.74 -9.70 -51.35
CA SER A 109 13.31 -9.87 -51.07
C SER A 109 13.07 -10.15 -49.59
N THR A 110 11.90 -9.80 -49.07
CA THR A 110 11.51 -10.14 -47.69
C THR A 110 11.04 -11.60 -47.64
N LYS A 111 11.43 -12.33 -46.59
CA LYS A 111 10.87 -13.64 -46.28
C LYS A 111 9.43 -13.43 -45.80
N ILE A 112 8.40 -13.82 -46.56
CA ILE A 112 7.01 -13.65 -46.12
C ILE A 112 6.26 -14.97 -46.21
N ASN A 113 5.95 -15.54 -45.04
CA ASN A 113 4.61 -16.02 -44.75
C ASN A 113 4.07 -15.19 -43.56
N GLN A 114 2.76 -15.12 -43.40
CA GLN A 114 2.10 -14.33 -42.36
C GLN A 114 2.53 -14.76 -40.94
N GLU A 115 2.95 -13.82 -40.09
CA GLU A 115 3.17 -14.03 -38.64
C GLU A 115 4.17 -15.15 -38.28
N ASP A 116 5.20 -15.32 -39.11
CA ASP A 116 6.23 -16.31 -38.83
C ASP A 116 7.08 -15.87 -37.62
N TYR A 117 7.25 -16.77 -36.65
CA TYR A 117 8.26 -16.65 -35.61
C TYR A 117 9.56 -17.28 -36.13
N VAL A 118 10.54 -16.46 -36.50
CA VAL A 118 11.71 -16.87 -37.29
C VAL A 118 13.01 -16.66 -36.54
N TYR A 119 13.91 -17.63 -36.64
CA TYR A 119 15.28 -17.52 -36.15
C TYR A 119 16.14 -16.78 -37.18
N LEU A 120 16.60 -15.58 -36.83
CA LEU A 120 17.34 -14.66 -37.70
C LEU A 120 18.59 -14.15 -36.98
N PRO A 121 19.60 -13.60 -37.71
CA PRO A 121 20.70 -12.87 -37.09
C PRO A 121 20.16 -11.82 -36.13
N SER A 122 20.91 -11.44 -35.11
CA SER A 122 20.44 -10.41 -34.20
C SER A 122 20.35 -9.04 -34.87
N ILE A 123 19.31 -8.29 -34.53
CA ILE A 123 19.24 -6.88 -34.89
C ILE A 123 20.47 -6.19 -34.29
N THR A 124 21.15 -5.37 -35.09
CA THR A 124 22.43 -4.78 -34.70
C THR A 124 22.27 -3.88 -33.47
N GLY A 125 23.06 -4.14 -32.43
CA GLY A 125 23.09 -3.33 -31.21
C GLY A 125 21.98 -3.63 -30.20
N THR A 126 21.15 -4.65 -30.43
CA THR A 126 20.01 -4.96 -29.53
C THR A 126 20.17 -6.25 -28.71
N SER A 127 21.17 -7.09 -29.00
CA SER A 127 21.42 -8.34 -28.29
C SER A 127 22.88 -8.78 -28.40
N THR A 128 23.37 -9.54 -27.42
CA THR A 128 24.70 -10.15 -27.40
C THR A 128 24.77 -11.48 -28.16
N ASN A 129 23.63 -12.10 -28.46
CA ASN A 129 23.58 -13.33 -29.25
C ASN A 129 23.76 -13.03 -30.73
N ALA A 130 24.37 -13.96 -31.49
CA ALA A 130 24.52 -13.79 -32.93
C ALA A 130 23.18 -13.93 -33.69
N TYR A 131 22.25 -14.71 -33.15
CA TYR A 131 20.93 -15.01 -33.71
C TYR A 131 19.88 -15.06 -32.59
N ASN A 132 18.64 -14.68 -32.91
CA ASN A 132 17.50 -14.74 -32.00
C ASN A 132 16.22 -15.04 -32.78
N TRP A 133 15.13 -15.30 -32.06
CA TRP A 133 13.80 -15.47 -32.63
C TRP A 133 13.04 -14.15 -32.64
N TYR A 134 12.40 -13.84 -33.77
CA TYR A 134 11.62 -12.63 -33.97
C TYR A 134 10.26 -12.98 -34.55
N LEU A 135 9.21 -12.30 -34.07
CA LEU A 135 7.90 -12.38 -34.71
C LEU A 135 7.86 -11.39 -35.87
N MET A 136 7.63 -11.91 -37.08
CA MET A 136 7.68 -11.12 -38.30
C MET A 136 6.28 -10.79 -38.82
N GLY A 137 6.04 -9.51 -39.13
CA GLY A 137 4.84 -9.03 -39.79
C GLY A 137 4.79 -9.39 -41.27
N SER A 138 3.61 -9.28 -41.86
CA SER A 138 3.38 -9.60 -43.28
C SER A 138 4.19 -8.75 -44.27
N ASP A 139 4.71 -7.60 -43.84
CA ASP A 139 5.57 -6.71 -44.62
C ASP A 139 7.08 -6.94 -44.37
N GLY A 140 7.43 -8.02 -43.65
CA GLY A 140 8.79 -8.38 -43.29
C GLY A 140 9.36 -7.58 -42.10
N SER A 141 8.54 -6.82 -41.38
CA SER A 141 8.94 -6.08 -40.18
C SER A 141 9.01 -6.95 -38.93
N ALA A 142 9.96 -6.70 -38.03
CA ALA A 142 9.95 -7.26 -36.69
C ALA A 142 8.85 -6.56 -35.86
N LEU A 143 7.97 -7.35 -35.25
CA LEU A 143 6.86 -6.84 -34.43
C LEU A 143 7.30 -6.65 -32.97
N SER A 144 6.72 -5.65 -32.30
CA SER A 144 6.95 -5.36 -30.87
C SER A 144 5.65 -5.04 -30.13
N GLY A 145 5.71 -4.95 -28.80
CA GLY A 145 4.55 -4.81 -27.93
C GLY A 145 3.75 -6.11 -27.81
N VAL A 146 2.51 -6.00 -27.38
CA VAL A 146 1.56 -7.12 -27.31
C VAL A 146 1.10 -7.47 -28.74
N GLN A 147 1.31 -8.72 -29.13
CA GLN A 147 0.96 -9.27 -30.45
C GLN A 147 0.14 -10.54 -30.31
N GLN A 148 -0.88 -10.69 -31.15
CA GLN A 148 -1.59 -11.96 -31.28
C GLN A 148 -0.77 -12.88 -32.19
N TRP A 149 -0.48 -14.08 -31.70
CA TRP A 149 0.29 -15.08 -32.43
C TRP A 149 -0.04 -16.48 -31.88
N ALA A 150 -0.05 -17.49 -32.74
CA ALA A 150 -0.29 -18.89 -32.35
C ALA A 150 -1.55 -19.11 -31.47
N GLY A 151 -2.61 -18.34 -31.73
CA GLY A 151 -3.90 -18.47 -31.04
C GLY A 151 -3.99 -17.80 -29.66
N THR A 152 -2.99 -17.01 -29.26
CA THR A 152 -3.00 -16.25 -28.00
C THR A 152 -2.18 -14.96 -28.13
N TYR A 153 -1.90 -14.26 -27.03
CA TYR A 153 -1.08 -13.05 -27.01
C TYR A 153 0.29 -13.30 -26.39
N TYR A 154 1.26 -12.57 -26.92
CA TYR A 154 2.66 -12.55 -26.50
C TYR A 154 3.14 -11.10 -26.43
N TYR A 155 4.18 -10.82 -25.63
CA TYR A 155 4.82 -9.51 -25.63
C TYR A 155 6.23 -9.59 -26.20
N PHE A 156 6.56 -8.65 -27.07
CA PHE A 156 7.87 -8.48 -27.68
C PHE A 156 8.44 -7.12 -27.28
N ASP A 157 9.65 -7.12 -26.73
CA ASP A 157 10.27 -5.89 -26.23
C ASP A 157 10.46 -4.84 -27.35
N PRO A 158 10.03 -3.58 -27.18
CA PRO A 158 10.12 -2.55 -28.23
C PRO A 158 11.54 -2.17 -28.66
N VAL A 159 12.56 -2.48 -27.85
CA VAL A 159 13.96 -2.16 -28.15
C VAL A 159 14.63 -3.34 -28.84
N THR A 160 14.45 -4.54 -28.29
CA THR A 160 15.15 -5.75 -28.72
C THR A 160 14.36 -6.63 -29.67
N TYR A 161 13.04 -6.43 -29.75
CA TYR A 161 12.08 -7.24 -30.51
C TYR A 161 12.04 -8.71 -30.06
N LEU A 162 12.63 -9.01 -28.90
CA LEU A 162 12.65 -10.34 -28.33
C LEU A 162 11.40 -10.58 -27.48
N ARG A 163 10.91 -11.81 -27.51
CA ARG A 163 9.77 -12.23 -26.69
C ARG A 163 10.14 -12.11 -25.20
N VAL A 164 9.23 -11.54 -24.42
CA VAL A 164 9.36 -11.45 -22.97
C VAL A 164 8.57 -12.59 -22.33
N ASP A 165 9.24 -13.33 -21.46
CA ASP A 165 8.67 -14.46 -20.73
C ASP A 165 8.69 -14.17 -19.23
N ASN A 166 7.73 -14.74 -18.50
CA ASN A 166 7.62 -14.68 -17.03
C ASN A 166 7.67 -13.26 -16.45
N ASN A 167 6.94 -12.33 -17.06
CA ASN A 167 7.00 -10.92 -16.67
C ASN A 167 5.65 -10.22 -16.74
N TYR A 168 5.49 -9.19 -15.92
CA TYR A 168 4.35 -8.29 -15.92
C TYR A 168 4.76 -6.98 -16.59
N VAL A 169 4.21 -6.71 -17.78
CA VAL A 169 4.72 -5.67 -18.67
C VAL A 169 3.61 -4.76 -19.17
N LYS A 170 3.97 -3.49 -19.38
CA LYS A 170 3.08 -2.46 -19.93
C LYS A 170 3.03 -2.58 -21.46
N SER A 171 1.84 -2.75 -21.99
CA SER A 171 1.56 -2.74 -23.43
C SER A 171 1.75 -1.36 -24.06
N GLN A 172 1.75 -1.35 -25.39
CA GLN A 172 1.82 -0.15 -26.21
C GLN A 172 0.61 0.80 -26.05
N TRP A 173 -0.51 0.35 -25.47
CA TRP A 173 -1.68 1.18 -25.16
C TRP A 173 -1.79 1.57 -23.69
N GLY A 174 -0.85 1.12 -22.85
CA GLY A 174 -0.71 1.58 -21.47
C GLY A 174 -1.22 0.64 -20.40
N ASP A 175 -1.93 -0.41 -20.77
CA ASP A 175 -2.38 -1.46 -19.84
C ASP A 175 -1.28 -2.48 -19.56
N TRP A 176 -1.39 -3.16 -18.43
CA TRP A 176 -0.41 -4.14 -17.98
C TRP A 176 -0.94 -5.57 -18.06
N TYR A 177 -0.07 -6.49 -18.49
CA TYR A 177 -0.41 -7.89 -18.71
C TYR A 177 0.68 -8.80 -18.17
N LEU A 178 0.27 -9.94 -17.61
CA LEU A 178 1.20 -10.96 -17.13
C LEU A 178 1.41 -12.01 -18.22
N PHE A 179 2.67 -12.29 -18.54
CA PHE A 179 3.08 -13.34 -19.46
C PHE A 179 3.82 -14.45 -18.72
N GLY A 180 3.49 -15.70 -19.03
CA GLY A 180 4.04 -16.88 -18.37
C GLY A 180 5.43 -17.27 -18.87
N ASN A 181 5.97 -18.36 -18.32
CA ASN A 181 7.30 -18.88 -18.70
C ASN A 181 7.41 -19.28 -20.19
N ASP A 182 6.28 -19.55 -20.86
CA ASP A 182 6.24 -19.86 -22.29
C ASP A 182 5.95 -18.62 -23.16
N GLY A 183 5.89 -17.43 -22.54
CA GLY A 183 5.63 -16.14 -23.17
C GLY A 183 4.15 -15.84 -23.42
N LYS A 184 3.24 -16.76 -23.11
CA LYS A 184 1.81 -16.56 -23.33
C LYS A 184 1.19 -15.67 -22.26
N ILE A 185 0.23 -14.85 -22.65
CA ILE A 185 -0.58 -14.08 -21.72
C ILE A 185 -1.31 -15.01 -20.74
N LEU A 186 -1.32 -14.65 -19.47
CA LEU A 186 -1.97 -15.42 -18.41
C LEU A 186 -3.31 -14.78 -18.00
N THR A 187 -4.22 -15.63 -17.51
CA THR A 187 -5.54 -15.24 -17.00
C THR A 187 -5.89 -16.01 -15.73
N LYS A 188 -6.95 -15.60 -15.04
CA LYS A 188 -7.47 -16.15 -13.79
C LYS A 188 -6.42 -16.10 -12.66
N VAL A 189 -6.47 -17.02 -11.70
CA VAL A 189 -5.56 -17.01 -10.55
C VAL A 189 -4.17 -17.46 -10.99
N GLN A 190 -3.17 -16.60 -10.79
CA GLN A 190 -1.77 -16.83 -11.14
C GLN A 190 -0.85 -16.50 -9.97
N GLN A 191 0.18 -17.33 -9.76
CA GLN A 191 1.23 -17.04 -8.81
C GLN A 191 2.29 -16.16 -9.48
N TRP A 192 2.59 -15.01 -8.91
CA TRP A 192 3.60 -14.09 -9.40
C TRP A 192 4.17 -13.27 -8.23
N ALA A 193 5.45 -12.88 -8.30
CA ALA A 193 6.11 -12.05 -7.27
C ALA A 193 5.85 -12.49 -5.81
N GLY A 194 5.87 -13.80 -5.56
CA GLY A 194 5.74 -14.39 -4.22
C GLY A 194 4.32 -14.53 -3.67
N THR A 195 3.27 -14.17 -4.44
CA THR A 195 1.86 -14.29 -4.01
C THR A 195 0.95 -14.61 -5.19
N TYR A 196 -0.37 -14.59 -4.99
CA TYR A 196 -1.37 -14.82 -6.03
C TYR A 196 -2.06 -13.53 -6.45
N TYR A 197 -2.39 -13.45 -7.73
CA TYR A 197 -3.15 -12.38 -8.37
C TYR A 197 -4.23 -13.00 -9.25
N TYR A 198 -5.28 -12.23 -9.54
CA TYR A 198 -6.28 -12.61 -10.52
C TYR A 198 -6.21 -11.72 -11.75
N PHE A 199 -6.22 -12.32 -12.94
CA PHE A 199 -6.29 -11.62 -14.21
C PHE A 199 -7.61 -11.94 -14.91
N ASP A 200 -8.39 -10.93 -15.25
CA ASP A 200 -9.70 -11.13 -15.87
C ASP A 200 -9.56 -11.90 -17.21
N PRO A 201 -10.32 -12.98 -17.44
CA PRO A 201 -10.14 -13.83 -18.62
C PRO A 201 -10.59 -13.20 -19.94
N VAL A 202 -11.28 -12.05 -19.90
CA VAL A 202 -11.75 -11.33 -21.09
C VAL A 202 -10.80 -10.20 -21.43
N THR A 203 -10.40 -9.41 -20.43
CA THR A 203 -9.57 -8.21 -20.60
C THR A 203 -8.10 -8.45 -20.32
N TYR A 204 -7.74 -9.57 -19.68
CA TYR A 204 -6.39 -9.94 -19.23
C TYR A 204 -5.78 -8.98 -18.19
N LEU A 205 -6.56 -8.02 -17.70
CA LEU A 205 -6.12 -7.04 -16.71
C LEU A 205 -6.16 -7.65 -15.31
N ARG A 206 -5.24 -7.20 -14.46
CA ARG A 206 -5.25 -7.55 -13.03
C ARG A 206 -6.52 -7.02 -12.37
N VAL A 207 -7.18 -7.85 -11.58
CA VAL A 207 -8.35 -7.50 -10.79
C VAL A 207 -7.93 -7.14 -9.38
N ASP A 208 -8.34 -5.94 -8.95
CA ASP A 208 -8.03 -5.39 -7.64
C ASP A 208 -9.32 -5.19 -6.82
N ASN A 209 -9.20 -5.33 -5.49
CA ASN A 209 -10.26 -5.10 -4.51
C ASN A 209 -11.58 -5.84 -4.80
N ASN A 210 -11.50 -7.12 -5.18
CA ASN A 210 -12.67 -7.89 -5.61
C ASN A 210 -12.64 -9.35 -5.13
N TYR A 211 -13.83 -9.92 -4.98
CA TYR A 211 -14.04 -11.33 -4.62
C TYR A 211 -14.47 -12.11 -5.86
N VAL A 212 -13.60 -12.97 -6.36
CA VAL A 212 -13.74 -13.60 -7.69
C VAL A 212 -13.53 -15.10 -7.65
N GLN A 213 -14.20 -15.81 -8.55
CA GLN A 213 -14.07 -17.26 -8.70
C GLN A 213 -12.84 -17.64 -9.52
N SER A 214 -12.05 -18.56 -8.99
CA SER A 214 -10.89 -19.16 -9.65
C SER A 214 -11.27 -20.17 -10.72
N GLN A 215 -10.27 -20.59 -11.51
CA GLN A 215 -10.38 -21.73 -12.43
C GLN A 215 -10.78 -23.06 -11.77
N TRP A 216 -10.68 -23.19 -10.44
CA TRP A 216 -10.99 -24.43 -9.72
C TRP A 216 -12.37 -24.42 -9.07
N GLY A 217 -13.11 -23.31 -9.17
CA GLY A 217 -14.45 -23.16 -8.61
C GLY A 217 -14.49 -22.49 -7.24
N ASP A 218 -13.36 -22.38 -6.55
CA ASP A 218 -13.23 -21.66 -5.29
C ASP A 218 -13.18 -20.15 -5.49
N TRP A 219 -13.64 -19.40 -4.49
CA TRP A 219 -13.68 -17.94 -4.50
C TRP A 219 -12.64 -17.33 -3.58
N TYR A 220 -11.89 -16.37 -4.10
CA TYR A 220 -10.80 -15.69 -3.41
C TYR A 220 -10.98 -14.17 -3.44
N MET A 221 -10.52 -13.51 -2.39
CA MET A 221 -10.50 -12.06 -2.30
C MET A 221 -9.14 -11.53 -2.70
N PHE A 222 -9.12 -10.48 -3.53
CA PHE A 222 -7.90 -9.77 -3.91
C PHE A 222 -7.95 -8.33 -3.40
N GLY A 223 -6.84 -7.86 -2.84
CA GLY A 223 -6.68 -6.54 -2.22
C GLY A 223 -6.58 -5.42 -3.25
N SER A 224 -6.47 -4.18 -2.76
CA SER A 224 -6.33 -2.98 -3.61
C SER A 224 -5.04 -2.96 -4.44
N ASP A 225 -4.04 -3.73 -4.04
CA ASP A 225 -2.78 -3.95 -4.77
C ASP A 225 -2.83 -5.20 -5.67
N GLY A 226 -4.00 -5.84 -5.76
CA GLY A 226 -4.25 -7.05 -6.55
C GLY A 226 -3.79 -8.35 -5.91
N ARG A 227 -3.17 -8.31 -4.73
CA ARG A 227 -2.67 -9.53 -4.04
C ARG A 227 -3.82 -10.28 -3.38
N ILE A 228 -3.74 -11.60 -3.34
CA ILE A 228 -4.69 -12.42 -2.59
C ILE A 228 -4.71 -12.02 -1.10
N VAL A 229 -5.90 -11.90 -0.54
CA VAL A 229 -6.13 -11.50 0.84
C VAL A 229 -6.14 -12.71 1.76
N THR A 230 -5.49 -12.57 2.91
CA THR A 230 -5.57 -13.46 4.07
C THR A 230 -5.87 -12.67 5.32
N GLY A 231 -6.28 -13.36 6.39
CA GLY A 231 -6.59 -12.76 7.67
C GLY A 231 -7.89 -11.95 7.66
N LEU A 232 -7.99 -11.02 8.61
CA LEU A 232 -9.15 -10.17 8.80
C LEU A 232 -9.21 -9.04 7.75
N LYS A 233 -10.33 -8.93 7.02
CA LYS A 233 -10.54 -7.95 5.96
C LYS A 233 -11.88 -7.23 6.11
N ALA A 234 -11.83 -5.90 6.16
CA ALA A 234 -13.02 -5.06 6.02
C ALA A 234 -13.50 -5.06 4.55
N TRP A 235 -14.80 -5.32 4.35
CA TRP A 235 -15.43 -5.35 3.03
C TRP A 235 -16.94 -5.06 3.16
N TYR A 236 -17.46 -4.10 2.38
CA TYR A 236 -18.89 -3.71 2.39
C TYR A 236 -19.49 -3.50 3.80
N GLY A 237 -18.79 -2.77 4.69
CA GLY A 237 -19.30 -2.45 6.03
C GLY A 237 -19.37 -3.65 7.00
N SER A 238 -18.68 -4.75 6.69
CA SER A 238 -18.52 -5.89 7.59
C SER A 238 -17.09 -6.41 7.52
N TYR A 239 -16.71 -7.19 8.54
CA TYR A 239 -15.45 -7.92 8.54
C TYR A 239 -15.64 -9.33 8.04
N TYR A 240 -14.64 -9.84 7.33
CA TYR A 240 -14.54 -11.21 6.85
C TYR A 240 -13.16 -11.75 7.19
N TYR A 241 -13.05 -13.05 7.41
CA TYR A 241 -11.77 -13.70 7.65
C TYR A 241 -11.45 -14.66 6.50
N PHE A 242 -10.26 -14.52 5.93
CA PHE A 242 -9.73 -15.39 4.88
C PHE A 242 -8.62 -16.24 5.45
N ASP A 243 -8.82 -17.56 5.48
CA ASP A 243 -7.89 -18.49 6.10
C ASP A 243 -6.49 -18.40 5.43
N PRO A 244 -5.39 -18.16 6.17
CA PRO A 244 -4.07 -17.94 5.56
C PRO A 244 -3.47 -19.14 4.81
N VAL A 245 -4.02 -20.34 4.99
CA VAL A 245 -3.54 -21.56 4.35
C VAL A 245 -4.32 -21.84 3.08
N THR A 246 -5.64 -21.73 3.15
CA THR A 246 -6.56 -22.06 2.05
C THR A 246 -7.01 -20.85 1.25
N TYR A 247 -6.82 -19.64 1.77
CA TYR A 247 -7.28 -18.34 1.24
C TYR A 247 -8.81 -18.21 1.15
N LEU A 248 -9.55 -19.17 1.68
CA LEU A 248 -11.00 -19.21 1.59
C LEU A 248 -11.63 -18.37 2.71
N LYS A 249 -12.77 -17.77 2.37
CA LYS A 249 -13.60 -17.06 3.34
C LYS A 249 -14.16 -18.06 4.37
N VAL A 250 -13.91 -17.81 5.64
CA VAL A 250 -14.46 -18.62 6.73
C VAL A 250 -15.95 -18.30 6.93
N THR A 251 -16.78 -19.32 7.11
CA THR A 251 -18.23 -19.20 7.35
C THR A 251 -18.68 -20.22 8.41
N ASN A 252 -19.80 -19.92 9.10
CA ASN A 252 -20.48 -20.81 10.05
C ASN A 252 -19.55 -21.43 11.11
N LYS A 253 -18.60 -20.65 11.65
CA LYS A 253 -17.55 -21.18 12.52
C LYS A 253 -17.12 -20.14 13.55
N THR A 254 -16.96 -20.59 14.79
CA THR A 254 -16.16 -19.87 15.80
C THR A 254 -14.73 -20.40 15.77
N PHE A 255 -13.75 -19.51 15.73
CA PHE A 255 -12.34 -19.84 15.63
C PHE A 255 -11.49 -18.74 16.28
N THR A 256 -10.23 -19.06 16.55
CA THR A 256 -9.25 -18.08 17.04
C THR A 256 -8.20 -17.86 15.97
N ALA A 257 -7.94 -16.60 15.65
CA ALA A 257 -6.93 -16.17 14.68
C ALA A 257 -6.37 -14.81 15.09
N ASP A 258 -5.07 -14.58 14.89
CA ASP A 258 -4.40 -13.32 15.20
C ASP A 258 -4.66 -12.84 16.66
N GLY A 259 -4.81 -13.78 17.59
CA GLY A 259 -5.13 -13.50 19.01
C GLY A 259 -6.59 -13.12 19.28
N LEU A 260 -7.45 -13.11 18.25
CA LEU A 260 -8.88 -12.81 18.33
C LEU A 260 -9.70 -14.09 18.32
N THR A 261 -10.66 -14.22 19.24
CA THR A 261 -11.73 -15.21 19.09
C THR A 261 -12.86 -14.58 18.31
N MET A 262 -13.25 -15.22 17.20
CA MET A 262 -14.14 -14.66 16.19
C MET A 262 -15.22 -15.67 15.83
N THR A 263 -16.41 -15.17 15.49
CA THR A 263 -17.50 -15.99 14.95
C THR A 263 -17.87 -15.51 13.57
N ALA A 264 -17.76 -16.39 12.58
CA ALA A 264 -18.26 -16.16 11.22
C ALA A 264 -19.69 -16.68 11.08
N ASP A 265 -20.61 -15.83 10.63
CA ASP A 265 -21.98 -16.21 10.31
C ASP A 265 -22.08 -17.01 8.98
N SER A 266 -23.31 -17.26 8.52
CA SER A 266 -23.55 -18.00 7.27
C SER A 266 -23.09 -17.28 6.00
N GLU A 267 -22.97 -15.95 6.05
CA GLU A 267 -22.45 -15.12 4.97
C GLU A 267 -20.93 -14.89 5.10
N GLY A 268 -20.35 -15.27 6.24
CA GLY A 268 -18.94 -15.09 6.60
C GLY A 268 -18.65 -13.77 7.31
N ARG A 269 -19.68 -13.00 7.69
CA ARG A 269 -19.50 -11.77 8.47
C ARG A 269 -18.98 -12.14 9.85
N ILE A 270 -17.97 -11.41 10.29
CA ILE A 270 -17.25 -11.69 11.52
C ILE A 270 -17.76 -10.83 12.66
N THR A 271 -18.07 -11.49 13.77
CA THR A 271 -18.17 -10.87 15.10
C THR A 271 -16.90 -11.20 15.89
N ILE A 272 -16.24 -10.19 16.44
CA ILE A 272 -15.13 -10.37 17.38
C ILE A 272 -15.73 -10.59 18.77
N ASN A 273 -15.38 -11.70 19.42
CA ASN A 273 -15.92 -12.05 20.72
C ASN A 273 -15.03 -11.44 21.82
N ALA A 274 -15.44 -10.28 22.37
CA ALA A 274 -14.83 -9.69 23.55
C ALA A 274 -15.42 -10.29 24.85
N ASP A 275 -14.58 -10.60 25.84
CA ASP A 275 -15.02 -11.06 27.16
C ASP A 275 -15.03 -9.91 28.17
N LEU A 276 -16.06 -9.06 28.07
CA LEU A 276 -16.25 -7.94 29.00
C LEU A 276 -16.71 -8.38 30.40
N ASN A 277 -17.22 -9.60 30.57
CA ASN A 277 -17.74 -10.06 31.86
C ASN A 277 -16.63 -10.57 32.79
N SER A 278 -15.44 -10.85 32.27
CA SER A 278 -14.27 -11.26 33.04
C SER A 278 -13.80 -10.19 34.05
N ASN A 279 -14.00 -8.90 33.75
CA ASN A 279 -13.60 -7.79 34.59
C ASN A 279 -14.81 -6.97 35.06
N SER A 280 -14.87 -6.66 36.36
CA SER A 280 -16.01 -5.92 36.94
C SER A 280 -16.17 -4.48 36.42
N ILE A 281 -15.10 -3.84 35.96
CA ILE A 281 -15.14 -2.49 35.39
C ILE A 281 -15.69 -2.54 33.96
N ASN A 282 -15.20 -3.46 33.12
CA ASN A 282 -15.75 -3.69 31.78
C ASN A 282 -17.22 -4.10 31.84
N LYS A 283 -17.56 -4.96 32.79
CA LYS A 283 -18.94 -5.33 33.08
C LYS A 283 -19.77 -4.12 33.52
N TYR A 284 -19.24 -3.24 34.36
CA TYR A 284 -19.93 -2.01 34.76
C TYR A 284 -20.20 -1.11 33.56
N ILE A 285 -19.24 -0.95 32.64
CA ILE A 285 -19.42 -0.20 31.39
C ILE A 285 -20.57 -0.79 30.56
N LEU A 286 -20.59 -2.11 30.41
CA LEU A 286 -21.62 -2.85 29.67
C LEU A 286 -23.00 -2.73 30.34
N ASP A 287 -23.09 -3.03 31.63
CA ASP A 287 -24.36 -3.08 32.38
C ASP A 287 -25.03 -1.70 32.51
N ASN A 288 -24.23 -0.61 32.47
CA ASN A 288 -24.73 0.75 32.50
C ASN A 288 -24.91 1.38 31.11
N ASN A 289 -24.71 0.61 30.03
CA ASN A 289 -24.79 1.08 28.64
C ASN A 289 -24.01 2.39 28.40
N LEU A 290 -22.81 2.49 28.98
CA LEU A 290 -22.00 3.70 28.81
C LEU A 290 -21.56 3.84 27.35
N SER A 291 -21.53 5.07 26.85
CA SER A 291 -21.13 5.40 25.48
C SER A 291 -19.88 6.30 25.50
N PRO A 292 -18.98 6.15 24.52
CA PRO A 292 -17.78 6.98 24.45
C PRO A 292 -18.13 8.44 24.17
N ALA A 293 -17.25 9.35 24.60
CA ALA A 293 -17.30 10.75 24.20
C ALA A 293 -17.01 10.89 22.69
N GLN A 294 -17.40 12.04 22.12
CA GLN A 294 -16.99 12.37 20.76
C GLN A 294 -15.51 12.74 20.73
N ILE A 295 -14.83 12.35 19.66
CA ILE A 295 -13.43 12.76 19.41
C ILE A 295 -13.45 14.22 18.97
N VAL A 296 -12.74 15.06 19.70
CA VAL A 296 -12.53 16.47 19.39
C VAL A 296 -11.12 16.65 18.84
N PHE A 297 -10.99 17.28 17.68
CA PHE A 297 -9.69 17.65 17.10
C PHE A 297 -9.40 19.11 17.43
N ASP A 298 -8.36 19.36 18.22
CA ASP A 298 -7.86 20.68 18.60
C ASP A 298 -6.33 20.69 18.49
N TYR A 299 -5.82 20.76 17.25
CA TYR A 299 -4.40 20.69 16.94
C TYR A 299 -3.61 21.89 17.50
N VAL A 300 -3.29 21.83 18.79
CA VAL A 300 -2.49 22.84 19.50
C VAL A 300 -0.99 22.68 19.27
N ILE A 301 -0.55 21.51 18.75
CA ILE A 301 0.83 21.25 18.32
C ILE A 301 0.93 21.47 16.80
N PRO A 302 2.00 22.13 16.29
CA PRO A 302 2.19 22.32 14.86
C PRO A 302 2.17 21.00 14.08
N THR A 303 1.34 20.93 13.03
CA THR A 303 1.09 19.69 12.27
C THR A 303 2.25 19.25 11.38
N ASP A 304 3.27 20.08 11.20
CA ASP A 304 4.48 19.82 10.42
C ASP A 304 5.74 19.66 11.28
N LEU A 305 5.59 19.59 12.60
CA LEU A 305 6.69 19.47 13.56
C LEU A 305 7.52 18.19 13.35
N THR A 306 6.87 17.07 13.05
CA THR A 306 7.48 15.75 12.91
C THR A 306 7.26 15.14 11.53
N GLY A 307 8.06 14.13 11.18
CA GLY A 307 7.92 13.38 9.95
C GLY A 307 6.85 12.28 10.00
N SER A 308 6.74 11.52 8.91
CA SER A 308 6.04 10.23 8.90
C SER A 308 6.72 9.22 9.82
N TYR A 309 6.01 8.14 10.17
CA TYR A 309 6.50 7.09 11.06
C TYR A 309 7.73 6.34 10.52
N SER A 310 8.92 6.76 10.95
CA SER A 310 10.24 6.28 10.53
C SER A 310 10.53 4.83 10.90
N GLY A 311 9.81 4.28 11.88
CA GLY A 311 9.89 2.88 12.31
C GLY A 311 9.05 1.92 11.45
N THR A 312 8.42 2.41 10.38
CA THR A 312 7.56 1.61 9.48
C THR A 312 7.92 1.89 8.02
N SER A 313 7.81 0.88 7.17
CA SER A 313 8.20 0.99 5.75
C SER A 313 7.19 1.77 4.91
N ASP A 314 5.94 1.85 5.34
CA ASP A 314 4.86 2.60 4.68
C ASP A 314 4.63 3.99 5.30
N GLY A 315 5.41 4.35 6.33
CA GLY A 315 5.34 5.65 6.99
C GLY A 315 4.07 5.86 7.83
N LYS A 316 3.38 4.78 8.21
CA LYS A 316 2.14 4.79 9.00
C LYS A 316 2.33 4.17 10.39
N PRO A 317 1.51 4.51 11.39
CA PRO A 317 1.65 3.90 12.70
C PRO A 317 1.25 2.41 12.66
N ASN A 318 1.95 1.59 13.44
CA ASN A 318 1.63 0.18 13.61
C ASN A 318 1.33 -0.24 15.06
N MET A 319 1.26 0.73 15.97
CA MET A 319 0.89 0.51 17.36
C MET A 319 0.25 1.75 18.00
N VAL A 320 -0.48 1.54 19.09
CA VAL A 320 -1.01 2.58 19.98
C VAL A 320 -0.43 2.37 21.38
N ILE A 321 0.08 3.43 22.00
CA ILE A 321 0.61 3.41 23.37
C ILE A 321 -0.36 4.13 24.30
N VAL A 322 -0.68 3.43 25.39
CA VAL A 322 -1.45 3.95 26.53
C VAL A 322 -0.48 4.54 27.54
N HIS A 323 -0.65 5.83 27.80
CA HIS A 323 0.05 6.57 28.83
C HIS A 323 -0.87 7.04 29.94
N GLU A 324 -0.28 7.51 31.03
CA GLU A 324 -0.94 8.24 32.09
C GLU A 324 -0.05 9.41 32.56
N THR A 325 -0.68 10.55 32.84
CA THR A 325 -0.04 11.84 33.17
C THR A 325 0.87 11.87 34.42
N ALA A 326 0.79 10.87 35.28
CA ALA A 326 1.37 10.80 36.62
C ALA A 326 1.06 12.03 37.51
N ASN A 327 -0.11 12.65 37.30
CA ASN A 327 -0.50 13.88 37.99
C ASN A 327 -1.94 13.81 38.53
N PRO A 328 -2.14 13.35 39.78
CA PRO A 328 -3.47 13.17 40.38
C PRO A 328 -4.18 14.49 40.72
N SER A 329 -3.63 15.65 40.35
CA SER A 329 -4.17 16.96 40.69
C SER A 329 -4.50 17.82 39.47
N SER A 330 -4.14 17.36 38.28
CA SER A 330 -4.39 18.11 37.05
C SER A 330 -5.78 17.83 36.49
N ASN A 331 -6.11 18.56 35.44
CA ASN A 331 -7.22 18.27 34.56
C ASN A 331 -6.73 18.31 33.10
N ILE A 332 -7.57 17.80 32.21
CA ILE A 332 -7.22 17.67 30.79
C ILE A 332 -6.77 18.99 30.16
N TRP A 333 -7.38 20.13 30.52
CA TRP A 333 -7.02 21.42 29.94
C TRP A 333 -5.69 21.95 30.46
N SER A 334 -5.38 21.72 31.74
CA SER A 334 -4.06 22.08 32.27
C SER A 334 -2.94 21.25 31.65
N GLU A 335 -3.18 19.96 31.40
CA GLU A 335 -2.20 19.07 30.76
C GLU A 335 -1.98 19.44 29.28
N ILE A 336 -3.07 19.66 28.53
CA ILE A 336 -3.00 20.15 27.14
C ILE A 336 -2.25 21.48 27.07
N ASN A 337 -2.59 22.43 27.95
CA ASN A 337 -1.93 23.74 27.94
C ASN A 337 -0.46 23.63 28.38
N TYR A 338 -0.12 22.75 29.33
CA TYR A 338 1.26 22.50 29.70
C TYR A 338 2.04 21.94 28.51
N MET A 339 1.51 20.91 27.84
CA MET A 339 2.17 20.30 26.69
C MET A 339 2.31 21.27 25.52
N LYS A 340 1.29 22.07 25.22
CA LYS A 340 1.37 23.14 24.21
C LYS A 340 2.53 24.11 24.43
N ASN A 341 2.90 24.36 25.69
CA ASN A 341 4.00 25.27 26.02
C ASN A 341 5.36 24.55 26.15
N ASN A 342 5.41 23.21 26.07
CA ASN A 342 6.60 22.39 26.29
C ASN A 342 6.78 21.29 25.23
N TYR A 343 6.13 21.39 24.07
CA TYR A 343 6.12 20.33 23.06
C TYR A 343 7.50 20.03 22.47
N ASP A 344 8.42 21.00 22.52
CA ASP A 344 9.82 20.82 22.12
C ASP A 344 10.55 19.77 22.99
N SER A 345 10.02 19.46 24.17
CA SER A 345 10.53 18.40 25.05
C SER A 345 9.79 17.07 24.86
N ALA A 346 8.46 17.11 24.86
CA ALA A 346 7.61 15.92 24.70
C ALA A 346 6.20 16.35 24.31
N PHE A 347 5.54 15.54 23.49
CA PHE A 347 4.11 15.66 23.22
C PHE A 347 3.51 14.32 22.79
N VAL A 348 2.19 14.17 22.93
CA VAL A 348 1.42 13.01 22.46
C VAL A 348 0.34 13.43 21.46
N HIS A 349 -0.42 12.46 20.95
CA HIS A 349 -1.46 12.70 19.95
C HIS A 349 -2.76 13.13 20.59
N ALA A 350 -3.13 12.56 21.73
CA ALA A 350 -4.41 12.85 22.36
C ALA A 350 -4.35 12.80 23.89
N PHE A 351 -5.33 13.45 24.51
CA PHE A 351 -5.65 13.28 25.91
C PHE A 351 -7.06 12.72 26.07
N VAL A 352 -7.24 11.92 27.12
CA VAL A 352 -8.52 11.29 27.45
C VAL A 352 -8.81 11.47 28.94
N ASN A 353 -10.07 11.76 29.27
CA ASN A 353 -10.60 11.64 30.63
C ASN A 353 -12.03 11.05 30.57
N GLY A 354 -12.78 11.09 31.67
CA GLY A 354 -14.17 10.59 31.71
C GLY A 354 -15.12 11.23 30.68
N ASP A 355 -14.92 12.51 30.34
CA ASP A 355 -15.86 13.26 29.50
C ASP A 355 -15.35 13.57 28.10
N ASN A 356 -14.04 13.53 27.88
CA ASN A 356 -13.41 14.08 26.68
C ASN A 356 -12.42 13.10 26.05
N ILE A 357 -12.34 13.18 24.72
CA ILE A 357 -11.23 12.68 23.91
C ILE A 357 -10.78 13.86 23.05
N VAL A 358 -9.57 14.37 23.29
CA VAL A 358 -9.04 15.57 22.62
C VAL A 358 -7.76 15.22 21.90
N VAL A 359 -7.80 15.21 20.57
CA VAL A 359 -6.64 15.01 19.69
C VAL A 359 -5.96 16.36 19.48
N ILE A 360 -4.72 16.46 19.92
CA ILE A 360 -3.94 17.70 20.00
C ILE A 360 -2.79 17.80 19.00
N SER A 361 -2.43 16.69 18.36
CA SER A 361 -1.47 16.63 17.26
C SER A 361 -1.91 15.58 16.23
N SER A 362 -1.38 15.64 15.01
CA SER A 362 -1.81 14.77 13.91
C SER A 362 -1.35 13.32 14.12
N THR A 363 -2.27 12.35 14.00
CA THR A 363 -1.95 10.90 14.03
C THR A 363 -1.35 10.36 12.73
N ASP A 364 -1.19 11.20 11.71
CA ASP A 364 -0.43 10.85 10.49
C ASP A 364 1.09 11.03 10.66
N ARG A 365 1.56 11.48 11.83
CA ARG A 365 2.95 11.84 12.09
C ARG A 365 3.39 11.40 13.47
N GLU A 366 4.70 11.31 13.69
CA GLU A 366 5.25 10.87 14.96
C GLU A 366 4.95 11.86 16.11
N ALA A 367 4.89 11.35 17.33
CA ALA A 367 4.92 12.14 18.56
C ALA A 367 6.11 11.73 19.44
N TRP A 368 6.46 12.57 20.42
CA TRP A 368 7.65 12.41 21.26
C TRP A 368 7.33 12.10 22.72
N GLY A 369 6.48 11.10 22.98
CA GLY A 369 6.08 10.71 24.35
C GLY A 369 6.67 9.38 24.86
N ALA A 370 7.29 8.56 24.01
CA ALA A 370 7.66 7.17 24.38
C ALA A 370 9.10 6.75 24.01
N ALA A 371 9.95 7.70 23.60
CA ALA A 371 11.29 7.49 23.07
C ALA A 371 11.37 6.60 21.80
N TYR A 372 12.52 6.55 21.13
CA TYR A 372 12.74 5.59 20.04
C TYR A 372 13.13 4.22 20.60
N PRO A 373 12.70 3.12 19.96
CA PRO A 373 12.06 3.05 18.64
C PRO A 373 10.53 3.29 18.61
N ALA A 374 9.88 3.46 19.76
CA ALA A 374 8.42 3.55 19.86
C ALA A 374 7.82 4.81 19.19
N ASN A 375 8.45 5.97 19.35
CA ASN A 375 8.04 7.23 18.69
C ASN A 375 7.94 7.07 17.17
N GLY A 376 8.81 6.26 16.56
CA GLY A 376 8.80 5.99 15.13
C GLY A 376 7.67 5.09 14.64
N ARG A 377 6.83 4.58 15.55
CA ARG A 377 5.84 3.53 15.27
C ARG A 377 4.44 3.83 15.80
N ALA A 378 4.34 4.67 16.83
CA ALA A 378 3.19 4.68 17.71
C ALA A 378 2.34 5.95 17.64
N ILE A 379 1.03 5.75 17.58
CA ILE A 379 0.07 6.72 18.12
C ILE A 379 0.13 6.64 19.65
N GLN A 380 0.01 7.78 20.32
CA GLN A 380 0.26 7.92 21.76
C GLN A 380 -0.85 8.78 22.35
N PHE A 381 -1.47 8.34 23.43
CA PHE A 381 -2.43 9.17 24.17
C PHE A 381 -2.19 9.09 25.67
N GLU A 382 -2.56 10.16 26.36
CA GLU A 382 -2.45 10.31 27.80
C GLU A 382 -3.81 10.19 28.48
N GLN A 383 -3.89 9.36 29.51
CA GLN A 383 -4.99 9.33 30.47
C GLN A 383 -4.74 10.36 31.58
N VAL A 384 -5.74 11.17 31.89
CA VAL A 384 -5.68 12.15 32.98
C VAL A 384 -6.33 11.55 34.21
N GLU A 385 -5.58 11.41 35.32
CA GLU A 385 -6.12 10.76 36.53
C GLU A 385 -7.49 11.31 36.94
N VAL A 386 -8.47 10.40 37.11
CA VAL A 386 -9.84 10.76 37.53
C VAL A 386 -10.19 10.23 38.91
N HIS A 387 -11.22 10.83 39.52
CA HIS A 387 -11.46 10.71 40.97
C HIS A 387 -12.81 10.07 41.34
N SER A 388 -13.44 9.35 40.41
CA SER A 388 -14.68 8.62 40.68
C SER A 388 -14.76 7.30 39.91
N ALA A 389 -15.57 6.36 40.40
CA ALA A 389 -15.82 5.09 39.72
C ALA A 389 -16.40 5.29 38.31
N TYR A 390 -17.33 6.24 38.17
CA TYR A 390 -17.95 6.56 36.89
C TYR A 390 -16.93 7.14 35.91
N ASP A 391 -16.14 8.13 36.33
CA ASP A 391 -15.17 8.78 35.46
C ASP A 391 -14.07 7.81 35.05
N PHE A 392 -13.61 6.91 35.94
CA PHE A 392 -12.59 5.92 35.62
C PHE A 392 -13.09 4.92 34.58
N ALA A 393 -14.31 4.39 34.76
CA ALA A 393 -14.93 3.52 33.76
C ALA A 393 -15.13 4.24 32.41
N LYS A 394 -15.55 5.51 32.44
CA LYS A 394 -15.74 6.32 31.23
C LYS A 394 -14.42 6.67 30.54
N GLU A 395 -13.37 6.94 31.28
CA GLU A 395 -12.03 7.20 30.75
C GLU A 395 -11.50 5.97 30.01
N LEU A 396 -11.58 4.78 30.63
CA LEU A 396 -11.20 3.52 29.99
C LEU A 396 -12.01 3.27 28.72
N LEU A 397 -13.32 3.53 28.73
CA LEU A 397 -14.17 3.44 27.54
C LEU A 397 -13.74 4.41 26.44
N ASN A 398 -13.49 5.67 26.80
CA ASN A 398 -13.07 6.71 25.86
C ASN A 398 -11.69 6.37 25.24
N ALA A 399 -10.75 5.89 26.07
CA ALA A 399 -9.42 5.46 25.65
C ALA A 399 -9.49 4.25 24.71
N ALA A 400 -10.32 3.26 25.03
CA ALA A 400 -10.52 2.09 24.18
C ALA A 400 -11.18 2.47 22.84
N TYR A 401 -12.14 3.40 22.86
CA TYR A 401 -12.80 3.89 21.65
C TYR A 401 -11.84 4.66 20.74
N PHE A 402 -11.03 5.57 21.30
CA PHE A 402 -9.97 6.25 20.55
C PHE A 402 -8.99 5.24 19.95
N THR A 403 -8.48 4.31 20.76
CA THR A 403 -7.56 3.25 20.33
C THR A 403 -8.14 2.44 19.16
N ALA A 404 -9.39 1.98 19.29
CA ALA A 404 -10.07 1.22 18.24
C ALA A 404 -10.27 2.06 16.97
N THR A 405 -10.61 3.34 17.09
CA THR A 405 -10.79 4.26 15.96
C THR A 405 -9.49 4.41 15.17
N GLU A 406 -8.38 4.66 15.85
CA GLU A 406 -7.07 4.77 15.21
C GLU A 406 -6.62 3.45 14.58
N MET A 407 -6.89 2.32 15.25
CA MET A 407 -6.62 0.99 14.68
C MET A 407 -7.39 0.76 13.38
N LYS A 408 -8.66 1.18 13.29
CA LYS A 408 -9.43 1.12 12.04
C LYS A 408 -8.85 2.03 10.98
N LEU A 409 -8.55 3.27 11.35
CA LEU A 409 -8.05 4.30 10.44
C LEU A 409 -6.75 3.85 9.74
N TYR A 410 -5.84 3.22 10.47
CA TYR A 410 -4.55 2.76 9.95
C TYR A 410 -4.50 1.28 9.60
N GLY A 411 -5.60 0.53 9.69
CA GLY A 411 -5.66 -0.88 9.31
C GLY A 411 -4.94 -1.83 10.27
N MET A 412 -4.79 -1.45 11.55
CA MET A 412 -4.23 -2.29 12.60
C MET A 412 -5.29 -3.28 13.13
N THR A 413 -4.89 -4.53 13.34
CA THR A 413 -5.70 -5.51 14.08
C THR A 413 -5.31 -5.46 15.55
N PRO A 414 -6.25 -5.32 16.51
CA PRO A 414 -5.92 -5.28 17.92
C PRO A 414 -5.15 -6.53 18.36
N SER A 415 -4.02 -6.33 19.05
CA SER A 415 -3.21 -7.39 19.64
C SER A 415 -2.35 -6.82 20.76
N LEU A 416 -2.19 -7.56 21.86
CA LEU A 416 -1.31 -7.14 22.95
C LEU A 416 0.16 -7.14 22.52
N ALA A 417 0.93 -6.23 23.12
CA ALA A 417 2.38 -6.19 23.02
C ALA A 417 3.02 -7.56 23.37
N SER A 418 4.10 -7.88 22.66
CA SER A 418 4.88 -9.10 22.85
C SER A 418 6.37 -8.77 22.91
N SER A 419 7.14 -9.62 23.61
CA SER A 419 8.58 -9.44 23.82
C SER A 419 9.42 -9.49 22.54
N ASP A 420 8.86 -9.96 21.43
CA ASP A 420 9.48 -9.93 20.10
C ASP A 420 9.27 -8.60 19.35
N GLY A 421 8.66 -7.60 20.00
CA GLY A 421 8.38 -6.29 19.42
C GLY A 421 7.11 -6.22 18.56
N SER A 422 6.37 -7.34 18.47
CA SER A 422 5.07 -7.42 17.80
C SER A 422 3.91 -7.03 18.73
N GLY A 423 2.73 -6.80 18.14
CA GLY A 423 1.55 -6.30 18.84
C GLY A 423 1.21 -4.87 18.44
N THR A 424 -0.06 -4.49 18.59
CA THR A 424 -0.58 -3.17 18.18
C THR A 424 -1.09 -2.34 19.35
N LEU A 425 -1.25 -2.94 20.54
CA LEU A 425 -1.67 -2.28 21.77
C LEU A 425 -0.62 -2.42 22.86
N TRP A 426 -0.09 -1.29 23.31
CA TRP A 426 1.06 -1.21 24.20
C TRP A 426 0.77 -0.29 25.39
N SER A 427 1.30 -0.64 26.56
CA SER A 427 1.55 0.33 27.62
C SER A 427 2.94 0.95 27.47
N HIS A 428 3.19 2.08 28.11
CA HIS A 428 4.55 2.62 28.21
C HIS A 428 5.49 1.64 28.93
N ALA A 429 4.97 0.92 29.93
CA ALA A 429 5.71 -0.16 30.59
C ALA A 429 6.13 -1.28 29.60
N ASP A 430 5.28 -1.67 28.66
CA ASP A 430 5.64 -2.64 27.61
C ASP A 430 6.75 -2.10 26.71
N VAL A 431 6.72 -0.81 26.38
CA VAL A 431 7.80 -0.14 25.64
C VAL A 431 9.11 -0.24 26.39
N SER A 432 9.14 0.14 27.67
CA SER A 432 10.34 0.01 28.51
C SER A 432 10.90 -1.41 28.56
N ASN A 433 10.01 -2.41 28.67
CA ASN A 433 10.40 -3.80 28.83
C ASN A 433 10.85 -4.47 27.52
N TYR A 434 10.24 -4.15 26.39
CA TYR A 434 10.45 -4.89 25.14
C TYR A 434 11.17 -4.08 24.06
N LEU A 435 11.08 -2.75 24.08
CA LEU A 435 11.69 -1.87 23.06
C LEU A 435 12.84 -1.00 23.62
N GLY A 436 12.79 -0.66 24.92
CA GLY A 436 13.76 0.21 25.58
C GLY A 436 13.62 1.69 25.21
N GLY A 437 14.62 2.50 25.59
CA GLY A 437 14.65 3.96 25.33
C GLY A 437 13.97 4.82 26.39
N THR A 438 13.16 4.22 27.26
CA THR A 438 12.42 4.84 28.37
C THR A 438 12.36 3.85 29.55
N ASP A 439 12.20 4.34 30.77
CA ASP A 439 12.06 3.54 32.01
C ASP A 439 10.70 3.74 32.71
N HIS A 440 9.77 4.35 32.00
CA HIS A 440 8.42 4.61 32.45
C HIS A 440 7.59 3.33 32.66
N THR A 441 6.60 3.39 33.55
CA THR A 441 5.82 2.22 33.99
C THR A 441 4.30 2.42 33.92
N ASP A 442 3.86 3.54 33.35
CA ASP A 442 2.45 3.83 33.09
C ASP A 442 1.83 2.85 32.08
N PRO A 443 0.52 2.57 32.19
CA PRO A 443 -0.45 3.09 33.18
C PRO A 443 -0.61 2.18 34.42
N ILE A 444 0.32 1.24 34.66
CA ILE A 444 0.13 0.08 35.55
C ILE A 444 -0.27 0.47 36.98
N SER A 445 0.44 1.43 37.57
CA SER A 445 0.20 1.85 38.97
C SER A 445 -1.11 2.62 39.14
N TYR A 446 -1.44 3.49 38.18
CA TYR A 446 -2.70 4.24 38.16
C TYR A 446 -3.90 3.29 38.08
N TRP A 447 -3.92 2.40 37.08
CA TRP A 447 -5.00 1.44 36.91
C TRP A 447 -5.16 0.52 38.12
N SER A 448 -4.07 0.00 38.66
CA SER A 448 -4.09 -0.83 39.88
C SER A 448 -4.72 -0.09 41.06
N SER A 449 -4.37 1.18 41.25
CA SER A 449 -4.88 1.99 42.36
C SER A 449 -6.34 2.37 42.17
N ALA A 450 -6.72 2.89 41.00
CA ALA A 450 -8.08 3.30 40.68
C ALA A 450 -9.06 2.10 40.69
N ALA A 451 -8.69 0.98 40.06
CA ALA A 451 -9.51 -0.23 40.04
C ALA A 451 -9.76 -0.79 41.45
N ARG A 452 -8.73 -0.80 42.30
CA ARG A 452 -8.87 -1.24 43.69
C ARG A 452 -9.75 -0.30 44.50
N ASN A 453 -9.53 1.02 44.37
CA ASN A 453 -10.22 2.02 45.18
C ASN A 453 -11.70 2.16 44.81
N TYR A 454 -12.04 2.08 43.53
CA TYR A 454 -13.39 2.35 43.03
C TYR A 454 -14.24 1.10 42.82
N PHE A 455 -13.61 -0.04 42.50
CA PHE A 455 -14.32 -1.27 42.12
C PHE A 455 -13.89 -2.50 42.95
N GLY A 456 -12.89 -2.38 43.83
CA GLY A 456 -12.40 -3.50 44.62
C GLY A 456 -11.79 -4.62 43.76
N THR A 457 -11.25 -4.28 42.59
CA THR A 457 -10.74 -5.22 41.59
C THR A 457 -9.35 -4.84 41.08
N THR A 458 -8.84 -5.56 40.09
CA THR A 458 -7.64 -5.21 39.31
C THR A 458 -8.03 -4.81 37.90
N TYR A 459 -7.20 -4.02 37.23
CA TYR A 459 -7.35 -3.70 35.83
C TYR A 459 -5.98 -3.70 35.14
N THR A 460 -5.90 -4.37 34.00
CA THR A 460 -4.65 -4.68 33.28
C THR A 460 -4.78 -4.36 31.80
N MET A 461 -3.67 -4.40 31.06
CA MET A 461 -3.69 -4.29 29.59
C MET A 461 -4.56 -5.37 28.94
N SER A 462 -4.69 -6.55 29.55
CA SER A 462 -5.59 -7.61 29.06
C SER A 462 -7.06 -7.23 29.21
N ASP A 463 -7.43 -6.61 30.33
CA ASP A 463 -8.79 -6.11 30.55
C ASP A 463 -9.12 -4.96 29.58
N PHE A 464 -8.18 -4.03 29.43
CA PHE A 464 -8.31 -2.93 28.47
C PHE A 464 -8.41 -3.43 27.02
N TYR A 465 -7.62 -4.43 26.66
CA TYR A 465 -7.68 -5.07 25.36
C TYR A 465 -9.08 -5.62 25.05
N GLN A 466 -9.77 -6.25 26.00
CA GLN A 466 -11.16 -6.69 25.78
C GLN A 466 -12.09 -5.53 25.45
N LEU A 467 -11.89 -4.37 26.09
CA LEU A 467 -12.68 -3.18 25.81
C LEU A 467 -12.34 -2.58 24.44
N VAL A 468 -11.07 -2.60 24.02
CA VAL A 468 -10.64 -2.23 22.66
C VAL A 468 -11.26 -3.16 21.62
N LEU A 469 -11.29 -4.48 21.87
CA LEU A 469 -11.94 -5.46 20.98
C LEU A 469 -13.42 -5.15 20.79
N GLU A 470 -14.13 -4.85 21.87
CA GLU A 470 -15.54 -4.48 21.82
C GLU A 470 -15.74 -3.23 20.95
N GLN A 471 -14.97 -2.15 21.19
CA GLN A 471 -15.11 -0.92 20.41
C GLN A 471 -14.72 -1.14 18.95
N PHE A 472 -13.65 -1.90 18.69
CA PHE A 472 -13.23 -2.26 17.35
C PHE A 472 -14.29 -3.10 16.62
N SER A 473 -15.07 -3.93 17.33
CA SER A 473 -16.16 -4.70 16.71
C SER A 473 -17.37 -3.85 16.29
N LYS A 474 -17.57 -2.69 16.94
CA LYS A 474 -18.71 -1.79 16.73
C LYS A 474 -18.49 -0.75 15.63
N LEU A 475 -17.21 -0.46 15.33
CA LEU A 475 -16.74 0.42 14.26
C LEU A 475 -16.58 -0.37 12.94
#